data_AF-A0A940BK18-F1
#
_entry.id   AF-A0A940BK18-F1
#
_cell.length_a   1.000
_cell.length_b   1.000
_cell.length_c   1.000
_cell.angle_alpha   90.00
_cell.angle_beta   90.00
_cell.angle_gamma   90.00
#
_symmetry.space_group_name_H-M   'P 1'
#
loop_
_entity.id
_entity.type
_entity.pdbx_description
1 polymer ?
#
loop_
_entity_poly.entity_id
_entity_poly.type
_entity_poly.pdbx_seq_one_letter_code
_entity_poly.pdbx_strand_id
1 'polypeptide(L)'
;MKKFCVLLMAMASAFSLLAEAPRNYYDNALGKNDEPLMSALCGIIRDHTQLSYSALWNAFKTTDTDAQGYIIDMYSNCMYRPDDHGGSSSAVGGGFNREHSFPKSWFDDNYPMYTDLFHLYPTDIKVNGQRSNFPFGVCANGTRLVNGKYYGKGKLGTSTYPGYNGTVFEPDDEYKGDFARTYFYMVTCYKNELRNWSGSPQLNYAANKYKAFSNWSISMLMEWTRLDPVSDKEIKRNDAVYAIQGNRNPFIDHPELAEFIWGDKQGQPWTGSADPVLPGFSSPKEGDAFYLGTTAVGTPLECTITVKGHGLSKGLTLTMRDNENFYVSKTSFTASEINSGYQLTVGFTADDEGYFDNTIIIASEEVSVSFSVMANAETEVDPPGPGPDPVLGDSIMEDWEGCTTGGYWTKQVQGHTWLWDFTDAGIWGDNIRHGELSCRLGKSSSSAIAMAEDVEGGTSAFAFWAASYGSDSDAKLQVEYSIDRGSSWSVLGDFTVT
;
A
#
# COMPACT_ATOMS: atom_id res chain seq x y z
N MET A 1 -63.27 4.39 -6.50
CA MET A 1 -61.91 4.97 -6.63
C MET A 1 -60.96 4.14 -5.78
N LYS A 2 -60.16 3.27 -6.42
CA LYS A 2 -59.20 2.40 -5.74
C LYS A 2 -57.92 3.20 -5.45
N LYS A 3 -57.51 3.26 -4.17
CA LYS A 3 -56.26 3.90 -3.75
C LYS A 3 -55.13 2.88 -3.89
N PHE A 4 -54.13 3.21 -4.70
CA PHE A 4 -52.87 2.47 -4.82
C PHE A 4 -51.94 2.92 -3.68
N CYS A 5 -51.57 2.02 -2.79
CA CYS A 5 -50.45 2.21 -1.87
C CYS A 5 -49.20 1.60 -2.51
N VAL A 6 -48.23 2.43 -2.87
CA VAL A 6 -46.90 1.98 -3.28
C VAL A 6 -46.05 1.85 -2.01
N LEU A 7 -45.67 0.63 -1.67
CA LEU A 7 -44.72 0.33 -0.59
C LEU A 7 -43.31 0.48 -1.18
N LEU A 8 -42.55 1.50 -0.75
CA LEU A 8 -41.12 1.57 -1.02
C LEU A 8 -40.41 0.61 -0.06
N MET A 9 -39.83 -0.44 -0.63
CA MET A 9 -38.96 -1.38 0.08
C MET A 9 -37.53 -0.83 -0.03
N ALA A 10 -37.02 -0.24 1.05
CA ALA A 10 -35.63 0.19 1.13
C ALA A 10 -34.74 -1.07 1.30
N MET A 11 -34.01 -1.44 0.26
CA MET A 11 -32.90 -2.38 0.36
C MET A 11 -31.72 -1.64 0.99
N ALA A 12 -31.46 -1.93 2.27
CA ALA A 12 -30.19 -1.58 2.90
C ALA A 12 -29.15 -2.62 2.47
N SER A 13 -28.35 -2.28 1.46
CA SER A 13 -27.16 -3.02 1.09
C SER A 13 -26.10 -2.78 2.17
N ALA A 14 -25.86 -3.78 3.02
CA ALA A 14 -24.70 -3.78 3.90
C ALA A 14 -23.45 -3.99 3.03
N PHE A 15 -22.71 -2.90 2.76
CA PHE A 15 -21.35 -3.01 2.26
C PHE A 15 -20.47 -3.50 3.41
N SER A 16 -20.08 -4.77 3.37
CA SER A 16 -18.96 -5.26 4.16
C SER A 16 -17.70 -4.57 3.64
N LEU A 17 -17.07 -3.75 4.48
CA LEU A 17 -15.75 -3.19 4.21
C LEU A 17 -14.75 -4.34 4.12
N LEU A 18 -14.39 -4.75 2.90
CA LEU A 18 -13.20 -5.56 2.67
C LEU A 18 -11.99 -4.65 2.85
N ALA A 19 -10.96 -5.11 3.56
CA ALA A 19 -9.79 -4.30 3.85
C ALA A 19 -8.85 -4.37 2.65
N GLU A 20 -8.99 -3.43 1.71
CA GLU A 20 -8.04 -3.28 0.61
C GLU A 20 -6.61 -3.10 1.15
N ALA A 21 -5.61 -3.50 0.36
CA ALA A 21 -4.22 -3.26 0.74
C ALA A 21 -4.02 -1.78 1.13
N PRO A 22 -3.19 -1.48 2.14
CA PRO A 22 -2.96 -0.09 2.54
C PRO A 22 -2.61 0.78 1.32
N ARG A 23 -3.00 2.05 1.37
CA ARG A 23 -2.65 2.99 0.31
C ARG A 23 -1.13 2.94 0.09
N ASN A 24 -0.72 2.86 -1.18
CA ASN A 24 0.68 2.81 -1.60
C ASN A 24 1.47 1.55 -1.16
N TYR A 25 0.81 0.50 -0.67
CA TYR A 25 1.46 -0.71 -0.17
C TYR A 25 2.41 -1.37 -1.19
N TYR A 26 2.11 -1.25 -2.49
CA TYR A 26 2.92 -1.82 -3.57
C TYR A 26 3.74 -0.82 -4.38
N ASP A 27 3.82 0.45 -3.97
CA ASP A 27 4.49 1.51 -4.76
C ASP A 27 5.95 1.17 -5.08
N ASN A 28 6.64 0.54 -4.14
CA ASN A 28 8.02 0.11 -4.32
C ASN A 28 8.20 -0.94 -5.44
N ALA A 29 7.14 -1.62 -5.88
CA ALA A 29 7.17 -2.57 -6.98
C ALA A 29 6.86 -1.94 -8.35
N LEU A 30 6.32 -0.71 -8.39
CA LEU A 30 5.95 -0.04 -9.63
C LEU A 30 7.16 0.21 -10.54
N GLY A 31 6.96 0.02 -11.85
CA GLY A 31 7.96 0.21 -12.89
C GLY A 31 9.05 -0.87 -12.94
N LYS A 32 8.98 -1.89 -12.07
CA LYS A 32 9.97 -2.97 -12.00
C LYS A 32 9.49 -4.21 -12.75
N ASN A 33 10.44 -4.99 -13.24
CA ASN A 33 10.21 -6.28 -13.91
C ASN A 33 11.09 -7.37 -13.29
N ASP A 34 10.82 -8.63 -13.61
CA ASP A 34 11.70 -9.77 -13.32
C ASP A 34 12.28 -9.81 -11.88
N GLU A 35 13.60 -9.91 -11.72
CA GLU A 35 14.27 -9.95 -10.42
C GLU A 35 14.14 -8.65 -9.60
N PRO A 36 14.27 -7.45 -10.19
CA PRO A 36 13.95 -6.21 -9.49
C PRO A 36 12.54 -6.17 -8.90
N LEU A 37 11.53 -6.63 -9.65
CA LEU A 37 10.15 -6.71 -9.17
C LEU A 37 10.04 -7.70 -8.00
N MET A 38 10.60 -8.89 -8.16
CA MET A 38 10.66 -9.91 -7.10
C MET A 38 11.32 -9.38 -5.83
N SER A 39 12.42 -8.63 -5.97
CA SER A 39 13.16 -8.06 -4.83
C SER A 39 12.38 -6.94 -4.15
N ALA A 40 11.62 -6.15 -4.90
CA ALA A 40 10.75 -5.13 -4.34
C ALA A 40 9.58 -5.73 -3.55
N LEU A 41 8.91 -6.73 -4.12
CA LEU A 41 7.85 -7.46 -3.44
C LEU A 41 8.36 -8.15 -2.17
N CYS A 42 9.54 -8.79 -2.23
CA CYS A 42 10.23 -9.32 -1.05
C CYS A 42 10.37 -8.25 0.03
N GLY A 43 10.91 -7.07 -0.31
CA GLY A 43 11.07 -5.96 0.63
C GLY A 43 9.75 -5.43 1.23
N ILE A 44 8.63 -5.57 0.52
CA ILE A 44 7.29 -5.17 1.01
C ILE A 44 6.74 -6.18 2.01
N ILE A 45 6.91 -7.49 1.77
CA ILE A 45 6.14 -8.53 2.48
C ILE A 45 6.97 -9.37 3.47
N ARG A 46 8.30 -9.28 3.42
CA ARG A 46 9.21 -10.12 4.21
C ARG A 46 9.19 -9.82 5.70
N ASP A 47 9.00 -8.56 6.05
CA ASP A 47 8.96 -8.12 7.44
C ASP A 47 7.52 -8.20 7.94
N HIS A 48 7.24 -9.27 8.68
CA HIS A 48 5.91 -9.57 9.19
C HIS A 48 6.00 -10.02 10.65
N THR A 49 4.90 -9.87 11.37
CA THR A 49 4.79 -10.31 12.76
C THR A 49 4.87 -11.84 12.81
N GLN A 50 5.85 -12.35 13.55
CA GLN A 50 6.03 -13.77 13.77
C GLN A 50 5.12 -14.23 14.92
N LEU A 51 4.30 -15.23 14.67
CA LEU A 51 3.48 -15.85 15.70
C LEU A 51 4.24 -16.93 16.46
N SER A 52 3.78 -17.24 17.67
CA SER A 52 4.15 -18.51 18.30
C SER A 52 3.40 -19.66 17.61
N TYR A 53 3.99 -20.86 17.61
CA TYR A 53 3.35 -22.01 16.97
C TYR A 53 1.99 -22.38 17.61
N SER A 54 1.79 -22.08 18.90
CA SER A 54 0.51 -22.27 19.58
C SER A 54 -0.52 -21.19 19.23
N ALA A 55 -0.10 -19.96 18.92
CA ALA A 55 -1.01 -18.87 18.53
C ALA A 55 -1.73 -19.12 17.20
N LEU A 56 -1.17 -19.97 16.33
CA LEU A 56 -1.78 -20.35 15.05
C LEU A 56 -3.21 -20.89 15.19
N TRP A 57 -3.51 -21.63 16.26
CA TRP A 57 -4.88 -22.12 16.50
C TRP A 57 -5.88 -20.99 16.69
N ASN A 58 -5.45 -19.89 17.31
CA ASN A 58 -6.30 -18.74 17.48
C ASN A 58 -6.43 -17.95 16.17
N ALA A 59 -5.35 -17.86 15.38
CA ALA A 59 -5.39 -17.21 14.07
C ALA A 59 -6.39 -17.88 13.12
N PHE A 60 -6.42 -19.22 13.06
CA PHE A 60 -7.36 -19.96 12.21
C PHE A 60 -8.83 -19.68 12.50
N LYS A 61 -9.16 -19.18 13.71
CA LYS A 61 -10.54 -18.77 14.04
C LYS A 61 -11.01 -17.59 13.20
N THR A 62 -10.10 -16.75 12.72
CA THR A 62 -10.40 -15.57 11.91
C THR A 62 -9.95 -15.69 10.46
N THR A 63 -8.86 -16.43 10.20
CA THR A 63 -8.31 -16.55 8.84
C THR A 63 -8.96 -17.64 8.00
N ASP A 64 -9.47 -18.71 8.65
CA ASP A 64 -9.88 -19.94 7.96
C ASP A 64 -11.21 -20.49 8.50
N THR A 65 -12.14 -19.61 8.90
CA THR A 65 -13.51 -19.99 9.27
C THR A 65 -14.55 -19.45 8.29
N ASP A 66 -15.57 -20.26 8.00
CA ASP A 66 -16.74 -19.82 7.24
C ASP A 66 -17.72 -19.02 8.11
N ALA A 67 -18.76 -18.45 7.48
CA ALA A 67 -19.77 -17.66 8.16
C ALA A 67 -20.60 -18.46 9.18
N GLN A 68 -20.54 -19.79 9.16
CA GLN A 68 -21.21 -20.69 10.10
C GLN A 68 -20.27 -21.11 11.25
N GLY A 69 -19.02 -20.65 11.24
CA GLY A 69 -18.00 -20.93 12.25
C GLY A 69 -17.40 -22.33 12.11
N TYR A 70 -17.36 -22.89 10.90
CA TYR A 70 -16.60 -24.10 10.61
C TYR A 70 -15.27 -23.75 9.95
N ILE A 71 -14.25 -24.56 10.22
CA ILE A 71 -12.95 -24.46 9.58
C ILE A 71 -13.08 -24.78 8.10
N ILE A 72 -12.46 -23.94 7.27
CA ILE A 72 -12.32 -24.14 5.83
C ILE A 72 -11.14 -25.10 5.60
N ASP A 73 -11.42 -26.39 5.67
CA ASP A 73 -10.43 -27.44 5.40
C ASP A 73 -10.23 -27.65 3.89
N MET A 74 -9.04 -27.30 3.41
CA MET A 74 -8.69 -27.44 1.99
C MET A 74 -8.34 -28.88 1.59
N TYR A 75 -8.16 -29.81 2.54
CA TYR A 75 -7.79 -31.21 2.28
C TYR A 75 -8.91 -32.20 2.53
N SER A 76 -10.10 -31.81 2.97
CA SER A 76 -11.21 -32.74 3.10
C SER A 76 -12.58 -32.08 3.01
N ASN A 77 -13.64 -32.89 2.89
CA ASN A 77 -15.03 -32.42 2.99
C ASN A 77 -15.56 -32.41 4.45
N CYS A 78 -14.68 -32.52 5.44
CA CYS A 78 -15.07 -32.54 6.85
C CYS A 78 -15.41 -31.15 7.35
N MET A 79 -16.38 -31.07 8.25
CA MET A 79 -16.78 -29.83 8.91
C MET A 79 -16.24 -29.84 10.33
N TYR A 80 -15.21 -29.04 10.60
CA TYR A 80 -14.56 -28.96 11.92
C TYR A 80 -14.92 -27.65 12.62
N ARG A 81 -15.11 -27.69 13.94
CA ARG A 81 -15.10 -26.50 14.78
C ARG A 81 -13.65 -26.12 15.12
N PRO A 82 -13.36 -24.86 15.47
CA PRO A 82 -11.99 -24.44 15.78
C PRO A 82 -11.30 -25.25 16.89
N ASP A 83 -12.07 -25.84 17.80
CA ASP A 83 -11.55 -26.66 18.91
C ASP A 83 -11.34 -28.15 18.52
N ASP A 84 -11.72 -28.57 17.31
CA ASP A 84 -11.53 -29.95 16.80
C ASP A 84 -10.09 -30.20 16.29
N HIS A 85 -9.12 -29.40 16.76
CA HIS A 85 -7.71 -29.53 16.37
C HIS A 85 -7.00 -30.66 17.12
N GLY A 86 -6.04 -31.31 16.48
CA GLY A 86 -5.30 -32.43 17.07
C GLY A 86 -3.87 -32.60 16.53
N GLY A 87 -3.16 -33.55 17.12
CA GLY A 87 -1.79 -33.91 16.70
C GLY A 87 -1.71 -35.08 15.71
N SER A 88 -2.63 -36.05 15.82
CA SER A 88 -2.60 -37.28 15.03
C SER A 88 -4.00 -37.88 14.87
N SER A 89 -4.28 -38.49 13.72
CA SER A 89 -5.50 -39.25 13.46
C SER A 89 -5.20 -40.48 12.60
N SER A 90 -5.93 -41.57 12.82
CA SER A 90 -5.83 -42.80 12.03
C SER A 90 -6.73 -42.79 10.78
N ALA A 91 -7.73 -41.91 10.73
CA ALA A 91 -8.72 -41.82 9.65
C ALA A 91 -9.08 -40.37 9.31
N VAL A 92 -9.58 -40.16 8.09
CA VAL A 92 -10.19 -38.87 7.68
C VAL A 92 -11.41 -38.59 8.57
N GLY A 93 -11.61 -37.34 8.96
CA GLY A 93 -12.70 -36.95 9.87
C GLY A 93 -12.33 -36.97 11.36
N GLY A 94 -11.04 -37.14 11.69
CA GLY A 94 -10.57 -37.24 13.08
C GLY A 94 -10.12 -35.92 13.71
N GLY A 95 -10.30 -34.80 13.00
CA GLY A 95 -9.83 -33.46 13.39
C GLY A 95 -8.89 -32.86 12.35
N PHE A 96 -8.48 -31.62 12.59
CA PHE A 96 -7.54 -30.91 11.71
C PHE A 96 -6.21 -30.60 12.42
N ASN A 97 -5.14 -30.39 11.65
CA ASN A 97 -3.88 -29.86 12.13
C ASN A 97 -3.37 -28.69 11.27
N ARG A 98 -2.21 -28.16 11.64
CA ARG A 98 -1.49 -27.11 10.90
C ARG A 98 -0.72 -27.76 9.77
N GLU A 99 -1.16 -27.50 8.55
CA GLU A 99 -0.44 -27.90 7.34
C GLU A 99 0.52 -26.82 6.90
N HIS A 100 1.78 -27.21 6.69
CA HIS A 100 2.79 -26.40 6.01
C HIS A 100 2.68 -26.69 4.51
N SER A 101 1.78 -25.99 3.82
CA SER A 101 1.49 -26.29 2.41
C SER A 101 2.72 -26.08 1.52
N PHE A 102 3.65 -25.19 1.92
CA PHE A 102 5.04 -25.27 1.51
C PHE A 102 5.81 -26.05 2.59
N PRO A 103 6.25 -27.31 2.35
CA PRO A 103 6.73 -28.18 3.43
C PRO A 103 7.89 -27.58 4.20
N LYS A 104 7.76 -27.56 5.52
CA LYS A 104 8.80 -27.06 6.42
C LYS A 104 10.15 -27.74 6.31
N SER A 105 10.16 -29.01 5.90
CA SER A 105 11.39 -29.75 5.58
C SER A 105 12.17 -29.17 4.39
N TRP A 106 11.55 -28.33 3.55
CA TRP A 106 12.23 -27.73 2.41
C TRP A 106 13.05 -26.49 2.78
N PHE A 107 12.78 -25.91 3.95
CA PHE A 107 13.48 -24.73 4.49
C PHE A 107 14.06 -24.99 5.89
N ASP A 108 14.27 -26.26 6.25
CA ASP A 108 14.86 -26.73 7.50
C ASP A 108 14.16 -26.24 8.77
N ASP A 109 12.82 -26.19 8.76
CA ASP A 109 11.99 -25.74 9.88
C ASP A 109 12.34 -24.32 10.38
N ASN A 110 13.03 -23.51 9.57
CA ASN A 110 13.53 -22.20 9.97
C ASN A 110 12.41 -21.16 10.15
N TYR A 111 12.69 -20.20 11.03
CA TYR A 111 11.87 -19.01 11.24
C TYR A 111 12.34 -17.85 10.33
N PRO A 112 11.43 -16.94 9.94
CA PRO A 112 10.03 -16.84 10.38
C PRO A 112 9.04 -17.69 9.56
N MET A 113 9.50 -18.35 8.48
CA MET A 113 8.70 -19.21 7.60
C MET A 113 7.85 -20.22 8.38
N TYR A 114 8.40 -20.83 9.43
CA TYR A 114 7.73 -21.87 10.21
C TYR A 114 6.32 -21.49 10.73
N THR A 115 6.06 -20.20 10.95
CA THR A 115 4.81 -19.69 11.54
C THR A 115 4.09 -18.67 10.65
N ASP A 116 4.46 -18.57 9.38
CA ASP A 116 3.80 -17.68 8.43
C ASP A 116 2.46 -18.25 7.97
N LEU A 117 1.38 -17.52 8.27
CA LEU A 117 0.00 -17.85 7.94
C LEU A 117 -0.25 -17.91 6.43
N PHE A 118 0.56 -17.30 5.57
CA PHE A 118 0.31 -17.36 4.13
C PHE A 118 0.56 -18.73 3.49
N HIS A 119 1.26 -19.66 4.16
CA HIS A 119 1.32 -21.06 3.72
C HIS A 119 0.78 -22.07 4.74
N LEU A 120 0.45 -21.61 5.96
CA LEU A 120 -0.14 -22.45 6.99
C LEU A 120 -1.66 -22.53 6.86
N TYR A 121 -2.19 -23.73 6.65
CA TYR A 121 -3.62 -23.97 6.54
C TYR A 121 -4.11 -24.98 7.57
N PRO A 122 -5.31 -24.84 8.15
CA PRO A 122 -5.92 -25.89 8.94
C PRO A 122 -6.47 -26.98 8.01
N THR A 123 -5.95 -28.20 8.11
CA THR A 123 -6.36 -29.31 7.23
C THR A 123 -6.55 -30.63 7.94
N ASP A 124 -7.38 -31.54 7.39
CA ASP A 124 -7.58 -32.88 7.95
C ASP A 124 -6.25 -33.58 8.27
N ILE A 125 -6.10 -34.04 9.51
CA ILE A 125 -4.84 -34.61 10.02
C ILE A 125 -4.38 -35.80 9.17
N LYS A 126 -5.31 -36.65 8.74
CA LYS A 126 -4.97 -37.89 8.04
C LYS A 126 -4.62 -37.61 6.59
N VAL A 127 -5.29 -36.67 5.94
CA VAL A 127 -4.97 -36.24 4.57
C VAL A 127 -3.66 -35.46 4.54
N ASN A 128 -3.42 -34.57 5.51
CA ASN A 128 -2.12 -33.92 5.67
C ASN A 128 -1.00 -34.98 5.84
N GLY A 129 -1.20 -35.99 6.68
CA GLY A 129 -0.27 -37.11 6.82
C GLY A 129 -0.02 -37.89 5.51
N GLN A 130 -1.02 -38.00 4.62
CA GLN A 130 -0.83 -38.59 3.28
C GLN A 130 -0.01 -37.68 2.37
N ARG A 131 -0.27 -36.36 2.42
CA ARG A 131 0.44 -35.35 1.64
C ARG A 131 1.93 -35.32 2.01
N SER A 132 2.27 -35.46 3.29
CA SER A 132 3.65 -35.51 3.77
C SER A 132 4.46 -34.28 3.29
N ASN A 133 5.67 -34.48 2.76
CA ASN A 133 6.47 -33.46 2.10
C ASN A 133 6.49 -33.61 0.57
N PHE A 134 5.53 -34.35 0.00
CA PHE A 134 5.47 -34.55 -1.45
C PHE A 134 5.13 -33.23 -2.15
N PRO A 135 5.78 -32.94 -3.29
CA PRO A 135 5.43 -31.78 -4.09
C PRO A 135 3.98 -31.85 -4.55
N PHE A 136 3.35 -30.69 -4.72
CA PHE A 136 2.09 -30.64 -5.43
C PHE A 136 2.29 -30.98 -6.91
N GLY A 137 1.33 -31.66 -7.52
CA GLY A 137 1.43 -32.06 -8.92
C GLY A 137 0.16 -32.70 -9.43
N VAL A 138 0.06 -32.85 -10.76
CA VAL A 138 -1.05 -33.58 -11.38
C VAL A 138 -0.70 -35.06 -11.47
N CYS A 139 -1.60 -35.96 -11.07
CA CYS A 139 -1.41 -37.40 -11.17
C CYS A 139 -2.66 -38.14 -11.69
N ALA A 140 -2.43 -39.12 -12.55
CA ALA A 140 -3.45 -40.11 -12.90
C ALA A 140 -3.48 -41.24 -11.87
N ASN A 141 -4.66 -41.80 -11.62
CA ASN A 141 -4.87 -42.95 -10.74
C ASN A 141 -4.31 -42.78 -9.31
N GLY A 142 -4.23 -41.53 -8.83
CA GLY A 142 -3.82 -41.24 -7.45
C GLY A 142 -4.79 -41.83 -6.43
N THR A 143 -4.28 -42.16 -5.25
CA THR A 143 -5.08 -42.68 -4.14
C THR A 143 -5.64 -41.54 -3.31
N ARG A 144 -6.97 -41.41 -3.29
CA ARG A 144 -7.70 -40.53 -2.37
C ARG A 144 -8.07 -41.30 -1.09
N LEU A 145 -7.91 -40.68 0.07
CA LEU A 145 -8.35 -41.26 1.33
C LEU A 145 -9.86 -41.09 1.52
N VAL A 146 -10.53 -42.13 2.02
CA VAL A 146 -11.97 -42.16 2.27
C VAL A 146 -12.25 -42.85 3.60
N ASN A 147 -13.21 -42.32 4.37
CA ASN A 147 -13.75 -42.89 5.59
C ASN A 147 -15.27 -42.67 5.65
N GLY A 148 -16.04 -43.61 5.10
CA GLY A 148 -17.49 -43.48 4.98
C GLY A 148 -17.87 -42.30 4.10
N LYS A 149 -18.58 -41.31 4.66
CA LYS A 149 -18.96 -40.07 3.96
C LYS A 149 -17.85 -39.03 3.87
N TYR A 150 -16.78 -39.20 4.64
CA TYR A 150 -15.64 -38.29 4.67
C TYR A 150 -14.61 -38.72 3.63
N TYR A 151 -14.04 -37.78 2.89
CA TYR A 151 -13.00 -38.04 1.90
C TYR A 151 -12.03 -36.87 1.83
N GLY A 152 -10.79 -37.17 1.45
CA GLY A 152 -9.79 -36.15 1.20
C GLY A 152 -10.05 -35.40 -0.11
N LYS A 153 -9.87 -34.08 -0.10
CA LYS A 153 -9.86 -33.20 -1.27
C LYS A 153 -8.46 -33.16 -1.90
N GLY A 154 -8.01 -34.35 -2.27
CA GLY A 154 -6.78 -34.56 -3.03
C GLY A 154 -6.49 -36.04 -3.17
N LYS A 155 -5.37 -36.35 -3.82
CA LYS A 155 -4.92 -37.73 -4.07
C LYS A 155 -3.41 -37.79 -4.21
N LEU A 156 -2.81 -38.87 -3.72
CA LEU A 156 -1.37 -39.13 -3.83
C LEU A 156 -1.09 -40.11 -4.96
N GLY A 157 -0.19 -39.77 -5.88
CA GLY A 157 0.11 -40.63 -7.03
C GLY A 157 1.41 -40.25 -7.73
N THR A 158 1.68 -40.94 -8.84
CA THR A 158 2.83 -40.62 -9.70
C THR A 158 2.47 -39.46 -10.62
N SER A 159 3.33 -38.45 -10.69
CA SER A 159 3.15 -37.29 -11.56
C SER A 159 2.94 -37.68 -13.01
N THR A 160 1.95 -37.05 -13.63
CA THR A 160 1.70 -37.10 -15.07
C THR A 160 2.01 -35.77 -15.76
N TYR A 161 2.47 -34.77 -15.01
CA TYR A 161 2.83 -33.47 -15.59
C TYR A 161 4.17 -33.56 -16.34
N PRO A 162 4.29 -33.02 -17.57
CA PRO A 162 5.53 -33.06 -18.34
C PRO A 162 6.72 -32.47 -17.56
N GLY A 163 7.85 -33.19 -17.55
CA GLY A 163 9.07 -32.76 -16.88
C GLY A 163 9.27 -33.29 -15.45
N TYR A 164 8.28 -33.99 -14.87
CA TYR A 164 8.43 -34.68 -13.58
C TYR A 164 7.59 -35.96 -13.51
N ASN A 165 8.17 -37.06 -13.02
CA ASN A 165 7.54 -38.39 -12.95
C ASN A 165 7.64 -39.04 -11.55
N GLY A 166 7.98 -38.27 -10.52
CA GLY A 166 8.02 -38.75 -9.14
C GLY A 166 6.65 -38.69 -8.45
N THR A 167 6.63 -38.99 -7.16
CA THR A 167 5.40 -38.94 -6.35
C THR A 167 4.96 -37.49 -6.11
N VAL A 168 3.68 -37.21 -6.32
CA VAL A 168 3.02 -35.92 -6.07
C VAL A 168 1.73 -36.10 -5.30
N PHE A 169 1.33 -35.05 -4.59
CA PHE A 169 -0.04 -34.89 -4.12
C PHE A 169 -0.77 -33.95 -5.08
N GLU A 170 -1.90 -34.39 -5.64
CA GLU A 170 -2.78 -33.53 -6.43
C GLU A 170 -3.92 -33.03 -5.54
N PRO A 171 -3.99 -31.73 -5.22
CA PRO A 171 -5.16 -31.15 -4.55
C PRO A 171 -6.36 -31.11 -5.51
N ASP A 172 -7.57 -30.98 -4.96
CA ASP A 172 -8.76 -30.78 -5.77
C ASP A 172 -8.70 -29.46 -6.55
N ASP A 173 -9.38 -29.43 -7.71
CA ASP A 173 -9.26 -28.33 -8.68
C ASP A 173 -9.63 -26.95 -8.10
N GLU A 174 -10.54 -26.91 -7.13
CA GLU A 174 -11.01 -25.69 -6.44
C GLU A 174 -9.96 -25.00 -5.56
N TYR A 175 -8.78 -25.60 -5.38
CA TYR A 175 -7.70 -25.06 -4.52
C TYR A 175 -6.34 -24.97 -5.23
N LYS A 176 -6.29 -25.32 -6.52
CA LYS A 176 -5.03 -25.33 -7.26
C LYS A 176 -4.45 -23.92 -7.40
N GLY A 177 -5.31 -22.92 -7.60
CA GLY A 177 -4.94 -21.51 -7.66
C GLY A 177 -4.44 -20.98 -6.32
N ASP A 178 -5.12 -21.33 -5.22
CA ASP A 178 -4.68 -20.96 -3.86
C ASP A 178 -3.27 -21.45 -3.54
N PHE A 179 -3.00 -22.73 -3.82
CA PHE A 179 -1.68 -23.29 -3.58
C PHE A 179 -0.63 -22.71 -4.53
N ALA A 180 -1.00 -22.38 -5.77
CA ALA A 180 -0.11 -21.66 -6.69
C ALA A 180 0.31 -20.29 -6.14
N ARG A 181 -0.66 -19.47 -5.72
CA ARG A 181 -0.41 -18.15 -5.12
C ARG A 181 0.34 -18.24 -3.79
N THR A 182 0.10 -19.29 -3.00
CA THR A 182 0.88 -19.59 -1.80
C THR A 182 2.35 -19.88 -2.11
N TYR A 183 2.61 -20.68 -3.15
CA TYR A 183 3.97 -21.02 -3.56
C TYR A 183 4.71 -19.80 -4.12
N PHE A 184 4.05 -19.01 -4.97
CA PHE A 184 4.59 -17.74 -5.44
C PHE A 184 4.93 -16.81 -4.28
N TYR A 185 4.01 -16.64 -3.32
CA TYR A 185 4.25 -15.88 -2.10
C TYR A 185 5.49 -16.36 -1.34
N MET A 186 5.61 -17.66 -1.07
CA MET A 186 6.72 -18.19 -0.29
C MET A 186 8.07 -17.88 -0.93
N VAL A 187 8.17 -18.08 -2.24
CA VAL A 187 9.41 -17.83 -2.97
C VAL A 187 9.71 -16.33 -3.08
N THR A 188 8.69 -15.48 -3.15
CA THR A 188 8.84 -14.01 -3.17
C THR A 188 9.21 -13.45 -1.81
N CYS A 189 8.45 -13.80 -0.77
CA CYS A 189 8.65 -13.34 0.60
C CYS A 189 10.07 -13.65 1.05
N TYR A 190 10.52 -14.90 0.86
CA TYR A 190 11.81 -15.40 1.36
C TYR A 190 12.87 -15.53 0.27
N LYS A 191 12.89 -14.57 -0.67
CA LYS A 191 13.85 -14.54 -1.79
C LYS A 191 15.30 -14.73 -1.36
N ASN A 192 15.69 -14.18 -0.21
CA ASN A 192 17.07 -14.16 0.25
C ASN A 192 17.52 -15.51 0.84
N GLU A 193 16.57 -16.36 1.22
CA GLU A 193 16.77 -17.66 1.82
C GLU A 193 16.78 -18.81 0.81
N LEU A 194 16.26 -18.58 -0.42
CA LEU A 194 16.04 -19.59 -1.46
C LEU A 194 17.24 -20.48 -1.77
N ARG A 195 18.47 -19.92 -1.70
CA ARG A 195 19.70 -20.66 -1.98
C ARG A 195 19.95 -21.83 -1.02
N ASN A 196 19.37 -21.78 0.18
CA ASN A 196 19.52 -22.79 1.22
C ASN A 196 18.36 -23.80 1.19
N TRP A 197 17.29 -23.52 0.43
CA TRP A 197 16.14 -24.40 0.38
C TRP A 197 16.42 -25.63 -0.50
N SER A 198 15.96 -26.79 -0.05
CA SER A 198 16.20 -28.07 -0.73
C SER A 198 15.08 -29.07 -0.43
N GLY A 199 15.31 -30.36 -0.63
CA GLY A 199 14.35 -31.41 -0.23
C GLY A 199 13.12 -31.57 -1.14
N SER A 200 13.05 -30.83 -2.26
CA SER A 200 11.95 -30.94 -3.23
C SER A 200 12.41 -30.84 -4.68
N PRO A 201 11.87 -31.67 -5.59
CA PRO A 201 12.08 -31.51 -7.03
C PRO A 201 11.28 -30.35 -7.64
N GLN A 202 10.38 -29.71 -6.88
CA GLN A 202 9.77 -28.43 -7.29
C GLN A 202 10.75 -27.27 -7.19
N LEU A 203 11.79 -27.37 -6.35
CA LEU A 203 12.77 -26.32 -6.15
C LEU A 203 14.01 -26.53 -7.02
N ASN A 204 14.48 -25.48 -7.67
CA ASN A 204 15.71 -25.46 -8.46
C ASN A 204 16.32 -24.05 -8.55
N TYR A 205 16.79 -23.54 -7.40
CA TYR A 205 17.50 -22.25 -7.35
C TYR A 205 18.77 -22.24 -8.22
N ALA A 206 19.48 -23.37 -8.31
CA ALA A 206 20.71 -23.46 -9.09
C ALA A 206 20.49 -23.09 -10.57
N ALA A 207 19.42 -23.63 -11.18
CA ALA A 207 19.06 -23.39 -12.57
C ALA A 207 18.25 -22.10 -12.78
N ASN A 208 17.32 -21.78 -11.90
CA ASN A 208 16.32 -20.72 -12.12
C ASN A 208 16.46 -19.49 -11.20
N LYS A 209 17.51 -19.44 -10.37
CA LYS A 209 17.87 -18.29 -9.52
C LYS A 209 16.68 -17.77 -8.72
N TYR A 210 16.37 -16.47 -8.83
CA TYR A 210 15.28 -15.80 -8.12
C TYR A 210 13.89 -16.40 -8.37
N LYS A 211 13.69 -17.16 -9.45
CA LYS A 211 12.43 -17.86 -9.71
C LYS A 211 12.27 -19.13 -8.88
N ALA A 212 13.36 -19.66 -8.33
CA ALA A 212 13.55 -20.81 -7.43
C ALA A 212 12.84 -22.14 -7.73
N PHE A 213 11.94 -22.20 -8.70
CA PHE A 213 11.22 -23.41 -9.07
C PHE A 213 11.90 -24.12 -10.24
N SER A 214 11.68 -25.42 -10.38
CA SER A 214 11.97 -26.16 -11.60
C SER A 214 11.00 -25.76 -12.74
N ASN A 215 11.41 -25.92 -13.99
CA ASN A 215 10.60 -25.47 -15.14
C ASN A 215 9.20 -26.12 -15.18
N TRP A 216 9.11 -27.41 -14.86
CA TRP A 216 7.83 -28.11 -14.79
C TRP A 216 6.92 -27.53 -13.70
N SER A 217 7.50 -27.14 -12.55
CA SER A 217 6.76 -26.54 -11.45
C SER A 217 6.28 -25.14 -11.83
N ILE A 218 7.11 -24.34 -12.51
CA ILE A 218 6.70 -23.02 -13.02
C ILE A 218 5.51 -23.17 -13.96
N SER A 219 5.61 -24.02 -14.99
CA SER A 219 4.54 -24.22 -15.97
C SER A 219 3.24 -24.65 -15.30
N MET A 220 3.31 -25.59 -14.36
CA MET A 220 2.15 -26.09 -13.63
C MET A 220 1.51 -25.02 -12.73
N LEU A 221 2.30 -24.31 -11.92
CA LEU A 221 1.77 -23.29 -11.01
C LEU A 221 1.16 -22.12 -11.80
N MET A 222 1.75 -21.73 -12.93
CA MET A 222 1.18 -20.73 -13.84
C MET A 222 -0.13 -21.20 -14.47
N GLU A 223 -0.21 -22.47 -14.90
CA GLU A 223 -1.45 -23.06 -15.40
C GLU A 223 -2.55 -23.05 -14.32
N TRP A 224 -2.21 -23.44 -13.10
CA TRP A 224 -3.14 -23.49 -11.97
C TRP A 224 -3.67 -22.10 -11.61
N THR A 225 -2.81 -21.09 -11.48
CA THR A 225 -3.29 -19.72 -11.15
C THR A 225 -4.13 -19.09 -12.26
N ARG A 226 -3.97 -19.51 -13.52
CA ARG A 226 -4.77 -19.03 -14.65
C ARG A 226 -6.14 -19.71 -14.72
N LEU A 227 -6.21 -20.99 -14.37
CA LEU A 227 -7.45 -21.79 -14.41
C LEU A 227 -8.31 -21.64 -13.16
N ASP A 228 -7.70 -21.31 -12.02
CA ASP A 228 -8.36 -21.11 -10.73
C ASP A 228 -8.06 -19.69 -10.21
N PRO A 229 -8.88 -18.69 -10.62
CA PRO A 229 -8.71 -17.29 -10.23
C PRO A 229 -8.83 -17.06 -8.72
N VAL A 230 -8.43 -15.88 -8.26
CA VAL A 230 -8.58 -15.48 -6.86
C VAL A 230 -10.05 -15.54 -6.44
N SER A 231 -10.31 -16.20 -5.32
CA SER A 231 -11.65 -16.35 -4.74
C SER A 231 -11.91 -15.38 -3.58
N ASP A 232 -13.19 -15.13 -3.25
CA ASP A 232 -13.59 -14.36 -2.07
C ASP A 232 -13.01 -14.91 -0.76
N LYS A 233 -12.82 -16.24 -0.70
CA LYS A 233 -12.19 -16.93 0.44
C LYS A 233 -10.76 -16.42 0.62
N GLU A 234 -9.99 -16.33 -0.47
CA GLU A 234 -8.61 -15.88 -0.45
C GLU A 234 -8.48 -14.41 -0.12
N ILE A 235 -9.36 -13.56 -0.66
CA ILE A 235 -9.38 -12.13 -0.34
C ILE A 235 -9.62 -11.93 1.17
N LYS A 236 -10.66 -12.56 1.72
CA LYS A 236 -10.97 -12.49 3.16
C LYS A 236 -9.84 -13.02 4.03
N ARG A 237 -9.22 -14.12 3.59
CA ARG A 237 -8.06 -14.69 4.28
C ARG A 237 -6.87 -13.74 4.24
N ASN A 238 -6.60 -13.10 3.11
CA ASN A 238 -5.52 -12.12 2.96
C ASN A 238 -5.72 -10.94 3.92
N ASP A 239 -6.94 -10.41 4.01
CA ASP A 239 -7.30 -9.35 4.96
C ASP A 239 -7.12 -9.78 6.42
N ALA A 240 -7.59 -10.97 6.76
CA ALA A 240 -7.49 -11.51 8.12
C ALA A 240 -6.04 -11.80 8.54
N VAL A 241 -5.21 -12.31 7.61
CA VAL A 241 -3.78 -12.52 7.86
C VAL A 241 -3.07 -11.18 7.98
N TYR A 242 -3.39 -10.20 7.14
CA TYR A 242 -2.83 -8.85 7.23
C TYR A 242 -3.08 -8.21 8.61
N ALA A 243 -4.28 -8.33 9.15
CA ALA A 243 -4.61 -7.84 10.49
C ALA A 243 -3.79 -8.49 11.62
N ILE A 244 -3.20 -9.67 11.38
CA ILE A 244 -2.40 -10.42 12.36
C ILE A 244 -0.90 -10.24 12.14
N GLN A 245 -0.44 -10.34 10.88
CA GLN A 245 0.96 -10.35 10.52
C GLN A 245 1.49 -9.01 10.02
N GLY A 246 0.63 -8.10 9.59
CA GLY A 246 1.03 -6.81 9.00
C GLY A 246 1.55 -6.91 7.56
N ASN A 247 1.51 -8.08 6.94
CA ASN A 247 1.89 -8.29 5.54
C ASN A 247 0.75 -8.92 4.71
N ARG A 248 0.82 -8.77 3.39
CA ARG A 248 -0.18 -9.29 2.44
C ARG A 248 0.44 -10.25 1.43
N ASN A 249 -0.36 -11.16 0.87
CA ASN A 249 0.05 -11.94 -0.29
C ASN A 249 -0.19 -11.13 -1.58
N PRO A 250 0.87 -10.66 -2.27
CA PRO A 250 0.73 -9.83 -3.46
C PRO A 250 0.08 -10.57 -4.62
N PHE A 251 0.14 -11.90 -4.66
CA PHE A 251 -0.48 -12.68 -5.72
C PHE A 251 -1.97 -12.93 -5.49
N ILE A 252 -2.51 -12.55 -4.32
CA ILE A 252 -3.95 -12.49 -4.08
C ILE A 252 -4.47 -11.08 -4.42
N ASP A 253 -3.78 -10.03 -3.98
CA ASP A 253 -4.17 -8.64 -4.27
C ASP A 253 -3.96 -8.27 -5.76
N HIS A 254 -2.88 -8.79 -6.36
CA HIS A 254 -2.47 -8.57 -7.74
C HIS A 254 -2.06 -9.90 -8.41
N PRO A 255 -3.01 -10.78 -8.76
CA PRO A 255 -2.72 -12.10 -9.34
C PRO A 255 -1.92 -12.05 -10.64
N GLU A 256 -2.00 -10.95 -11.38
CA GLU A 256 -1.23 -10.72 -12.61
C GLU A 256 0.28 -10.61 -12.36
N LEU A 257 0.75 -10.30 -11.14
CA LEU A 257 2.18 -10.24 -10.81
C LEU A 257 2.91 -11.54 -11.16
N ALA A 258 2.22 -12.68 -11.09
CA ALA A 258 2.79 -13.97 -11.48
C ALA A 258 3.24 -13.97 -12.96
N GLU A 259 2.52 -13.27 -13.84
CA GLU A 259 2.85 -13.15 -15.27
C GLU A 259 4.13 -12.36 -15.51
N PHE A 260 4.42 -11.37 -14.67
CA PHE A 260 5.61 -10.51 -14.78
C PHE A 260 6.89 -11.18 -14.28
N ILE A 261 6.78 -12.25 -13.48
CA ILE A 261 7.93 -12.96 -12.90
C ILE A 261 8.14 -14.32 -13.56
N TRP A 262 7.06 -15.07 -13.82
CA TRP A 262 7.13 -16.45 -14.31
C TRP A 262 6.37 -16.69 -15.63
N GLY A 263 5.48 -15.79 -16.02
CA GLY A 263 4.60 -15.96 -17.18
C GLY A 263 4.97 -15.14 -18.41
N ASP A 264 3.97 -14.70 -19.15
CA ASP A 264 4.16 -14.14 -20.50
C ASP A 264 4.50 -12.64 -20.50
N LYS A 265 4.40 -11.97 -19.35
CA LYS A 265 4.74 -10.55 -19.17
C LYS A 265 6.17 -10.32 -18.65
N GLN A 266 7.02 -11.37 -18.60
CA GLN A 266 8.44 -11.24 -18.26
C GLN A 266 9.14 -10.17 -19.10
N GLY A 267 10.06 -9.43 -18.49
CA GLY A 267 10.74 -8.28 -19.08
C GLY A 267 9.89 -7.00 -19.17
N GLN A 268 8.57 -7.06 -19.00
CA GLN A 268 7.71 -5.88 -18.97
C GLN A 268 7.67 -5.29 -17.56
N PRO A 269 7.72 -3.95 -17.39
CA PRO A 269 7.55 -3.33 -16.08
C PRO A 269 6.12 -3.49 -15.58
N TRP A 270 5.95 -3.89 -14.32
CA TRP A 270 4.64 -3.90 -13.66
C TRP A 270 4.24 -2.48 -13.28
N THR A 271 3.04 -2.08 -13.67
CA THR A 271 2.52 -0.71 -13.48
C THR A 271 1.38 -0.64 -12.47
N GLY A 272 1.15 -1.68 -11.66
CA GLY A 272 0.18 -1.65 -10.57
C GLY A 272 -1.26 -1.99 -10.94
N SER A 273 -1.52 -2.73 -12.03
CA SER A 273 -2.91 -3.09 -12.41
C SER A 273 -3.04 -4.47 -13.09
N ALA A 274 -4.02 -5.25 -12.62
CA ALA A 274 -4.69 -6.32 -13.37
C ALA A 274 -5.69 -5.68 -14.34
N ASP A 275 -5.67 -6.03 -15.63
CA ASP A 275 -6.35 -5.36 -16.78
C ASP A 275 -7.83 -4.94 -16.58
N PRO A 276 -8.38 -3.93 -17.31
CA PRO A 276 -7.76 -2.84 -18.04
C PRO A 276 -7.55 -1.64 -17.11
N VAL A 277 -6.55 -0.81 -17.41
CA VAL A 277 -6.40 0.48 -16.76
C VAL A 277 -7.72 1.25 -16.92
N LEU A 278 -8.51 1.39 -15.84
CA LEU A 278 -9.60 2.35 -15.85
C LEU A 278 -8.95 3.71 -16.14
N PRO A 279 -9.47 4.47 -17.12
CA PRO A 279 -8.92 5.79 -17.41
C PRO A 279 -8.82 6.58 -16.11
N GLY A 280 -7.73 7.31 -15.91
CA GLY A 280 -7.47 8.03 -14.68
C GLY A 280 -6.24 8.94 -14.75
N PHE A 281 -6.06 9.78 -13.74
CA PHE A 281 -4.90 10.67 -13.60
C PHE A 281 -3.93 10.14 -12.55
N SER A 282 -2.65 10.10 -12.89
CA SER A 282 -1.55 9.83 -11.97
C SER A 282 -0.98 11.13 -11.37
N SER A 283 -1.11 12.24 -12.10
CA SER A 283 -0.73 13.59 -11.67
C SER A 283 -1.39 14.61 -12.62
N PRO A 284 -1.94 15.73 -12.16
CA PRO A 284 -2.34 15.97 -10.77
C PRO A 284 -3.41 14.98 -10.31
N LYS A 285 -3.62 14.87 -8.99
CA LYS A 285 -4.72 14.15 -8.34
C LYS A 285 -5.85 15.12 -8.00
N GLU A 286 -7.04 14.58 -7.73
CA GLU A 286 -8.20 15.38 -7.34
C GLU A 286 -7.91 16.17 -6.06
N GLY A 287 -8.07 17.49 -6.12
CA GLY A 287 -7.83 18.41 -5.01
C GLY A 287 -6.36 18.85 -4.85
N ASP A 288 -5.44 18.41 -5.72
CA ASP A 288 -4.05 18.89 -5.69
C ASP A 288 -4.02 20.42 -5.80
N ALA A 289 -3.00 21.06 -5.22
CA ALA A 289 -2.82 22.50 -5.27
C ALA A 289 -1.36 22.86 -5.61
N PHE A 290 -1.16 23.79 -6.54
CA PHE A 290 0.17 24.22 -6.99
C PHE A 290 0.38 25.71 -6.75
N TYR A 291 1.40 26.07 -5.98
CA TYR A 291 1.82 27.46 -5.82
C TYR A 291 2.84 27.82 -6.90
N LEU A 292 2.50 28.78 -7.76
CA LEU A 292 3.36 29.27 -8.84
C LEU A 292 4.53 30.08 -8.30
N GLY A 293 4.36 30.71 -7.13
CA GLY A 293 5.31 31.64 -6.52
C GLY A 293 4.74 33.04 -6.33
N THR A 294 5.63 33.96 -5.95
CA THR A 294 5.35 35.39 -5.78
C THR A 294 5.97 36.17 -6.94
N THR A 295 5.25 37.17 -7.46
CA THR A 295 5.73 38.06 -8.53
C THR A 295 5.44 39.52 -8.21
N ALA A 296 6.10 40.45 -8.90
CA ALA A 296 5.71 41.85 -8.83
C ALA A 296 4.36 42.06 -9.52
N VAL A 297 3.56 43.02 -9.04
CA VAL A 297 2.40 43.50 -9.79
C VAL A 297 2.79 43.84 -11.24
N GLY A 298 2.01 43.35 -12.20
CA GLY A 298 2.22 43.50 -13.65
C GLY A 298 3.34 42.62 -14.24
N THR A 299 4.02 41.79 -13.43
CA THR A 299 5.09 40.91 -13.91
C THR A 299 4.60 39.46 -14.05
N PRO A 300 4.69 38.86 -15.25
CA PRO A 300 4.28 37.48 -15.45
C PRO A 300 5.15 36.47 -14.69
N LEU A 301 4.50 35.44 -14.17
CA LEU A 301 5.09 34.28 -13.53
C LEU A 301 4.62 33.02 -14.23
N GLU A 302 5.53 32.13 -14.61
CA GLU A 302 5.18 30.87 -15.27
C GLU A 302 5.78 29.67 -14.52
N CYS A 303 4.98 28.61 -14.39
CA CYS A 303 5.42 27.32 -13.88
C CYS A 303 5.03 26.21 -14.85
N THR A 304 5.69 25.05 -14.71
CA THR A 304 5.32 23.84 -15.46
C THR A 304 4.76 22.80 -14.51
N ILE A 305 3.56 22.31 -14.80
CA ILE A 305 2.87 21.23 -14.08
C ILE A 305 2.82 19.99 -14.97
N THR A 306 3.24 18.84 -14.44
CA THR A 306 3.16 17.57 -15.15
C THR A 306 1.75 17.00 -15.07
N VAL A 307 1.06 16.93 -16.22
CA VAL A 307 -0.24 16.28 -16.37
C VAL A 307 -0.03 14.89 -16.98
N LYS A 308 -0.10 13.86 -16.14
CA LYS A 308 0.08 12.46 -16.48
C LYS A 308 -1.15 11.63 -16.12
N GLY A 309 -1.68 10.93 -17.12
CA GLY A 309 -2.77 9.97 -16.96
C GLY A 309 -2.36 8.53 -17.24
N HIS A 310 -3.32 7.64 -17.13
CA HIS A 310 -3.18 6.23 -17.44
C HIS A 310 -4.51 5.72 -18.03
N GLY A 311 -4.44 4.82 -19.01
CA GLY A 311 -5.63 4.16 -19.58
C GLY A 311 -6.59 5.06 -20.36
N LEU A 312 -6.23 6.32 -20.62
CA LEU A 312 -7.09 7.26 -21.36
C LEU A 312 -7.22 6.83 -22.82
N SER A 313 -8.44 6.87 -23.36
CA SER A 313 -8.71 6.55 -24.77
C SER A 313 -9.32 7.72 -25.56
N LYS A 314 -9.90 8.70 -24.86
CA LYS A 314 -10.51 9.92 -25.43
C LYS A 314 -9.63 11.15 -25.24
N GLY A 315 -9.80 12.13 -26.14
CA GLY A 315 -9.22 13.45 -25.96
C GLY A 315 -9.77 14.16 -24.72
N LEU A 316 -8.97 15.04 -24.14
CA LEU A 316 -9.29 15.76 -22.91
C LEU A 316 -9.31 17.27 -23.17
N THR A 317 -10.12 17.99 -22.43
CA THR A 317 -10.22 19.45 -22.44
C THR A 317 -9.96 20.00 -21.05
N LEU A 318 -9.24 21.10 -20.98
CA LEU A 318 -9.00 21.86 -19.76
C LEU A 318 -9.92 23.08 -19.73
N THR A 319 -10.58 23.26 -18.59
CA THR A 319 -11.38 24.44 -18.25
C THR A 319 -10.87 25.05 -16.96
N MET A 320 -10.90 26.37 -16.85
CA MET A 320 -10.64 27.10 -15.60
C MET A 320 -11.95 27.70 -15.11
N ARG A 321 -12.14 27.75 -13.79
CA ARG A 321 -13.43 28.12 -13.19
C ARG A 321 -13.81 29.58 -13.48
N ASP A 322 -12.88 30.50 -13.30
CA ASP A 322 -12.95 31.93 -13.63
C ASP A 322 -11.58 32.56 -13.28
N ASN A 323 -10.85 33.18 -14.21
CA ASN A 323 -9.92 34.31 -13.87
C ASN A 323 -9.29 34.96 -15.13
N GLU A 324 -9.15 36.30 -15.12
CA GLU A 324 -8.37 37.07 -16.11
C GLU A 324 -6.85 36.96 -15.86
N ASN A 325 -6.44 36.58 -14.63
CA ASN A 325 -5.05 36.61 -14.21
C ASN A 325 -4.24 35.33 -14.50
N PHE A 326 -4.91 34.18 -14.63
CA PHE A 326 -4.25 32.90 -14.92
C PHE A 326 -4.40 32.51 -16.39
N TYR A 327 -3.35 31.95 -16.98
CA TYR A 327 -3.37 31.44 -18.35
C TYR A 327 -2.65 30.09 -18.45
N VAL A 328 -2.96 29.33 -19.50
CA VAL A 328 -2.34 28.02 -19.76
C VAL A 328 -1.84 27.93 -21.19
N SER A 329 -0.76 27.18 -21.43
CA SER A 329 -0.20 27.01 -22.77
C SER A 329 -1.06 26.17 -23.72
N LYS A 330 -1.96 25.33 -23.18
CA LYS A 330 -2.81 24.43 -23.98
C LYS A 330 -4.09 24.07 -23.23
N THR A 331 -5.21 23.99 -23.96
CA THR A 331 -6.53 23.65 -23.40
C THR A 331 -7.16 22.36 -23.95
N SER A 332 -6.54 21.70 -24.95
CA SER A 332 -7.01 20.43 -25.52
C SER A 332 -5.86 19.44 -25.70
N PHE A 333 -6.08 18.18 -25.33
CA PHE A 333 -5.05 17.14 -25.30
C PHE A 333 -5.53 15.85 -25.97
N THR A 334 -4.61 15.15 -26.62
CA THR A 334 -4.84 13.75 -27.00
C THR A 334 -4.60 12.84 -25.80
N ALA A 335 -5.27 11.69 -25.77
CA ALA A 335 -5.04 10.67 -24.75
C ALA A 335 -3.55 10.25 -24.65
N SER A 336 -2.87 10.14 -25.79
CA SER A 336 -1.45 9.74 -25.84
C SER A 336 -0.53 10.77 -25.19
N GLU A 337 -0.81 12.06 -25.35
CA GLU A 337 -0.02 13.14 -24.72
C GLU A 337 -0.11 13.04 -23.20
N ILE A 338 -1.32 12.90 -22.66
CA ILE A 338 -1.52 12.81 -21.21
C ILE A 338 -1.00 11.48 -20.65
N ASN A 339 -1.22 10.35 -21.33
CA ASN A 339 -0.68 9.06 -20.90
C ASN A 339 0.87 9.05 -20.86
N SER A 340 1.53 9.86 -21.69
CA SER A 340 3.00 9.99 -21.72
C SER A 340 3.55 10.99 -20.69
N GLY A 341 2.68 11.79 -20.06
CA GLY A 341 3.04 12.90 -19.19
C GLY A 341 3.30 14.17 -19.99
N TYR A 342 2.32 15.07 -20.00
CA TYR A 342 2.40 16.37 -20.68
C TYR A 342 2.87 17.46 -19.70
N GLN A 343 3.82 18.28 -20.14
CA GLN A 343 4.30 19.43 -19.38
C GLN A 343 3.42 20.66 -19.68
N LEU A 344 2.42 20.92 -18.82
CA LEU A 344 1.52 22.05 -18.94
C LEU A 344 2.16 23.30 -18.34
N THR A 345 2.28 24.37 -19.12
CA THR A 345 2.69 25.68 -18.58
C THR A 345 1.47 26.39 -18.04
N VAL A 346 1.53 26.79 -16.77
CA VAL A 346 0.54 27.66 -16.13
C VAL A 346 1.22 28.99 -15.83
N GLY A 347 0.62 30.07 -16.29
CA GLY A 347 1.09 31.41 -16.08
C GLY A 347 0.12 32.25 -15.24
N PHE A 348 0.66 33.26 -14.59
CA PHE A 348 -0.06 34.20 -13.74
C PHE A 348 0.49 35.62 -13.93
N THR A 349 -0.43 36.59 -14.05
CA THR A 349 -0.12 38.02 -14.01
C THR A 349 -1.29 38.76 -13.36
N ALA A 350 -1.02 39.63 -12.39
CA ALA A 350 -2.04 40.47 -11.75
C ALA A 350 -1.66 41.96 -11.77
N ASP A 351 -2.68 42.82 -11.94
CA ASP A 351 -2.55 44.29 -11.93
C ASP A 351 -2.69 44.89 -10.51
N ASP A 352 -3.11 44.09 -9.54
CA ASP A 352 -3.28 44.45 -8.13
C ASP A 352 -2.47 43.51 -7.24
N GLU A 353 -2.07 43.99 -6.06
CA GLU A 353 -1.43 43.16 -5.04
C GLU A 353 -2.42 42.17 -4.40
N GLY A 354 -1.92 41.01 -3.98
CA GLY A 354 -2.69 40.04 -3.21
C GLY A 354 -2.47 38.59 -3.64
N TYR A 355 -3.21 37.72 -2.95
CA TYR A 355 -3.22 36.28 -3.18
C TYR A 355 -4.35 35.90 -4.14
N PHE A 356 -4.01 35.12 -5.16
CA PHE A 356 -4.92 34.69 -6.20
C PHE A 356 -4.90 33.18 -6.33
N ASP A 357 -6.08 32.61 -6.53
CA ASP A 357 -6.24 31.19 -6.83
C ASP A 357 -7.13 30.96 -8.05
N ASN A 358 -7.04 29.77 -8.63
CA ASN A 358 -7.96 29.29 -9.65
C ASN A 358 -8.04 27.76 -9.58
N THR A 359 -9.17 27.21 -10.01
CA THR A 359 -9.34 25.77 -10.18
C THR A 359 -9.23 25.40 -11.65
N ILE A 360 -8.29 24.53 -11.97
CA ILE A 360 -8.11 23.90 -13.26
C ILE A 360 -8.80 22.53 -13.25
N ILE A 361 -9.68 22.29 -14.21
CA ILE A 361 -10.35 21.01 -14.42
C ILE A 361 -9.91 20.46 -15.77
N ILE A 362 -9.36 19.26 -15.80
CA ILE A 362 -9.03 18.54 -17.04
C ILE A 362 -9.96 17.33 -17.13
N ALA A 363 -10.79 17.27 -18.18
CA ALA A 363 -11.83 16.26 -18.30
C ALA A 363 -11.98 15.70 -19.72
N SER A 364 -12.54 14.50 -19.81
CA SER A 364 -13.07 13.86 -21.00
C SER A 364 -14.45 13.26 -20.71
N GLU A 365 -15.02 12.56 -21.68
CA GLU A 365 -16.23 11.76 -21.47
C GLU A 365 -16.00 10.55 -20.53
N GLU A 366 -14.74 10.20 -20.26
CA GLU A 366 -14.35 9.03 -19.45
C GLU A 366 -13.97 9.40 -18.02
N VAL A 367 -13.30 10.54 -17.81
CA VAL A 367 -12.73 10.95 -16.52
C VAL A 367 -12.60 12.46 -16.36
N SER A 368 -12.42 12.91 -15.13
CA SER A 368 -12.02 14.28 -14.80
C SER A 368 -11.00 14.30 -13.65
N VAL A 369 -10.18 15.35 -13.63
CA VAL A 369 -9.42 15.77 -12.45
C VAL A 369 -9.57 17.27 -12.25
N SER A 370 -9.76 17.69 -11.00
CA SER A 370 -9.80 19.07 -10.57
C SER A 370 -8.63 19.36 -9.62
N PHE A 371 -7.89 20.44 -9.86
CA PHE A 371 -6.77 20.87 -9.00
C PHE A 371 -6.69 22.41 -8.98
N SER A 372 -6.11 22.97 -7.93
CA SER A 372 -5.97 24.41 -7.75
C SER A 372 -4.59 24.91 -8.13
N VAL A 373 -4.51 26.14 -8.61
CA VAL A 373 -3.27 26.89 -8.82
C VAL A 373 -3.36 28.19 -8.04
N MET A 374 -2.26 28.61 -7.44
CA MET A 374 -2.19 29.74 -6.52
C MET A 374 -0.96 30.57 -6.84
N ALA A 375 -1.06 31.89 -6.69
CA ALA A 375 0.05 32.81 -6.88
C ALA A 375 -0.15 34.07 -6.03
N ASN A 376 0.95 34.75 -5.73
CA ASN A 376 0.91 36.03 -5.01
C ASN A 376 1.52 37.15 -5.86
N ALA A 377 0.93 38.35 -5.81
CA ALA A 377 1.46 39.55 -6.43
C ALA A 377 1.74 40.63 -5.37
N GLU A 378 2.93 41.23 -5.41
CA GLU A 378 3.37 42.24 -4.42
C GLU A 378 3.90 43.50 -5.13
N THR A 379 3.73 44.67 -4.50
CA THR A 379 4.25 45.94 -5.04
C THR A 379 5.75 46.16 -4.79
N GLU A 380 6.34 45.48 -3.80
CA GLU A 380 7.78 45.52 -3.50
C GLU A 380 8.31 44.08 -3.39
N VAL A 381 9.03 43.59 -4.40
CA VAL A 381 9.58 42.21 -4.41
C VAL A 381 11.03 42.24 -3.90
N ASP A 382 11.33 41.52 -2.82
CA ASP A 382 12.71 41.08 -2.54
C ASP A 382 13.14 40.06 -3.62
N PRO A 383 14.44 39.91 -3.93
CA PRO A 383 14.89 39.18 -5.13
C PRO A 383 14.30 37.76 -5.22
N PRO A 384 14.02 37.26 -6.45
CA PRO A 384 13.28 36.02 -6.66
C PRO A 384 13.93 34.84 -5.92
N GLY A 385 13.17 34.23 -5.01
CA GLY A 385 13.52 32.98 -4.36
C GLY A 385 13.65 31.83 -5.38
N PRO A 386 14.37 30.75 -5.03
CA PRO A 386 14.69 29.70 -5.98
C PRO A 386 13.48 28.83 -6.30
N GLY A 387 12.91 28.98 -7.50
CA GLY A 387 12.16 27.94 -8.23
C GLY A 387 10.94 27.32 -7.54
N PRO A 388 10.25 26.38 -8.21
CA PRO A 388 9.06 25.74 -7.66
C PRO A 388 9.47 24.72 -6.60
N ASP A 389 9.16 24.99 -5.33
CA ASP A 389 9.12 23.93 -4.32
C ASP A 389 7.80 23.15 -4.50
N PRO A 390 7.84 21.82 -4.61
CA PRO A 390 6.63 21.03 -4.56
C PRO A 390 5.97 21.22 -3.20
N VAL A 391 4.74 21.73 -3.19
CA VAL A 391 3.85 21.52 -2.04
C VAL A 391 3.41 20.07 -2.13
N LEU A 392 4.17 19.20 -1.46
CA LEU A 392 3.80 17.80 -1.24
C LEU A 392 2.50 17.79 -0.44
N GLY A 393 1.55 16.97 -0.88
CA GLY A 393 0.20 16.88 -0.31
C GLY A 393 0.20 16.69 1.21
N ASP A 394 -0.91 17.13 1.81
CA ASP A 394 -1.15 17.23 3.26
C ASP A 394 -0.14 18.16 3.98
N SER A 395 0.09 19.35 3.41
CA SER A 395 0.87 20.38 4.08
C SER A 395 0.12 20.87 5.33
N ILE A 396 0.61 20.44 6.48
CA ILE A 396 0.27 20.99 7.79
C ILE A 396 0.91 22.38 7.87
N MET A 397 0.09 23.44 7.79
CA MET A 397 0.55 24.83 7.85
C MET A 397 0.07 25.49 9.14
N GLU A 398 1.04 25.84 9.98
CA GLU A 398 0.82 26.68 11.15
C GLU A 398 1.46 28.04 10.88
N ASP A 399 0.63 29.08 10.82
CA ASP A 399 1.01 30.46 10.56
C ASP A 399 0.89 31.36 11.81
N TRP A 400 0.37 30.82 12.91
CA TRP A 400 0.14 31.52 14.18
C TRP A 400 -0.89 32.65 14.13
N GLU A 401 -1.56 32.87 12.99
CA GLU A 401 -2.43 34.03 12.78
C GLU A 401 -3.71 34.00 13.65
N GLY A 402 -4.10 32.81 14.13
CA GLY A 402 -5.19 32.63 15.08
C GLY A 402 -4.83 32.90 16.55
N CYS A 403 -3.56 33.19 16.85
CA CYS A 403 -3.07 33.30 18.22
C CYS A 403 -3.25 34.69 18.85
N THR A 404 -3.22 34.74 20.18
CA THR A 404 -3.07 36.00 20.91
C THR A 404 -1.60 36.30 21.17
N THR A 405 -1.15 37.52 20.85
CA THR A 405 0.22 37.97 21.12
C THR A 405 0.56 37.97 22.60
N GLY A 406 1.84 37.73 22.92
CA GLY A 406 2.39 37.95 24.24
C GLY A 406 3.74 37.28 24.48
N GLY A 407 4.26 37.48 25.70
CA GLY A 407 5.65 37.17 26.07
C GLY A 407 6.00 35.68 26.10
N TYR A 408 7.21 35.38 26.57
CA TYR A 408 7.69 33.99 26.69
C TYR A 408 6.95 33.23 27.80
N TRP A 409 6.38 32.07 27.46
CA TRP A 409 5.53 31.26 28.32
C TRP A 409 5.95 29.80 28.34
N THR A 410 5.44 29.08 29.36
CA THR A 410 5.36 27.62 29.36
C THR A 410 3.89 27.22 29.54
N LYS A 411 3.19 26.97 28.43
CA LYS A 411 1.75 26.67 28.41
C LYS A 411 1.33 26.08 27.06
N GLN A 412 0.10 25.56 26.99
CA GLN A 412 -0.55 25.26 25.73
C GLN A 412 -1.05 26.54 25.03
N VAL A 413 -0.83 26.60 23.72
CA VAL A 413 -1.26 27.69 22.83
C VAL A 413 -2.01 27.07 21.66
N GLN A 414 -3.25 27.51 21.45
CA GLN A 414 -4.01 27.16 20.26
C GLN A 414 -3.47 27.98 19.08
N GLY A 415 -2.82 27.31 18.13
CA GLY A 415 -2.45 27.85 16.83
C GLY A 415 -3.66 27.98 15.91
N HIS A 416 -3.42 28.37 14.66
CA HIS A 416 -4.48 28.44 13.66
C HIS A 416 -5.18 27.09 13.52
N THR A 417 -4.38 26.02 13.43
CA THR A 417 -4.92 24.69 13.12
C THR A 417 -4.68 23.68 14.24
N TRP A 418 -3.56 23.77 14.97
CA TRP A 418 -3.22 22.77 16.01
C TRP A 418 -2.98 23.38 17.38
N LEU A 419 -3.11 22.54 18.40
CA LEU A 419 -2.68 22.88 19.74
C LEU A 419 -1.18 22.62 19.90
N TRP A 420 -0.46 23.57 20.54
CA TRP A 420 0.99 23.51 20.74
C TRP A 420 1.39 23.67 22.19
N ASP A 421 2.36 22.89 22.66
CA ASP A 421 3.02 23.04 23.94
C ASP A 421 4.24 23.97 23.79
N PHE A 422 4.15 25.16 24.38
CA PHE A 422 5.24 26.13 24.39
C PHE A 422 6.09 25.96 25.64
N THR A 423 7.42 26.05 25.49
CA THR A 423 8.38 26.12 26.59
C THR A 423 9.34 27.27 26.34
N ASP A 424 9.25 28.33 27.14
CA ASP A 424 10.03 29.56 26.94
C ASP A 424 9.92 30.09 25.50
N ALA A 425 8.67 30.15 24.99
CA ALA A 425 8.32 30.61 23.64
C ALA A 425 7.08 31.50 23.70
N GLY A 426 6.82 32.29 22.66
CA GLY A 426 5.64 33.16 22.60
C GLY A 426 5.29 33.62 21.18
N ILE A 427 4.27 34.48 21.07
CA ILE A 427 3.74 34.97 19.79
C ILE A 427 3.87 36.49 19.70
N TRP A 428 4.40 37.00 18.59
CA TRP A 428 4.59 38.43 18.35
C TRP A 428 4.02 38.84 17.00
N GLY A 429 3.55 40.09 16.91
CA GLY A 429 3.18 40.73 15.64
C GLY A 429 4.20 41.76 15.16
N ASP A 430 5.44 41.70 15.68
CA ASP A 430 6.52 42.59 15.29
C ASP A 430 7.57 41.88 14.42
N ASN A 431 8.63 42.60 14.05
CA ASN A 431 9.77 42.21 13.20
C ASN A 431 9.90 40.72 12.80
N ILE A 432 10.06 40.49 11.49
CA ILE A 432 10.34 39.20 10.84
C ILE A 432 9.23 38.17 11.09
N ARG A 433 8.29 38.15 10.14
CA ARG A 433 7.09 37.33 10.15
C ARG A 433 6.67 37.05 8.72
N HIS A 434 5.91 35.98 8.53
CA HIS A 434 5.31 35.62 7.26
C HIS A 434 3.79 35.59 7.45
N GLY A 435 3.17 36.78 7.40
CA GLY A 435 1.81 37.05 7.86
C GLY A 435 1.74 38.26 8.82
N GLU A 436 0.80 38.26 9.77
CA GLU A 436 0.71 39.26 10.84
C GLU A 436 1.41 38.82 12.12
N LEU A 437 1.58 37.51 12.36
CA LEU A 437 2.15 36.94 13.58
C LEU A 437 3.35 36.01 13.30
N SER A 438 4.19 35.83 14.31
CA SER A 438 5.26 34.82 14.31
C SER A 438 5.49 34.24 15.71
N CYS A 439 5.87 32.96 15.75
CA CYS A 439 6.37 32.33 16.96
C CYS A 439 7.85 32.68 17.18
N ARG A 440 8.20 33.02 18.42
CA ARG A 440 9.58 33.30 18.82
C ARG A 440 9.97 32.42 20.00
N LEU A 441 11.11 31.74 19.86
CA LEU A 441 11.75 30.97 20.92
C LEU A 441 12.62 31.89 21.79
N GLY A 442 12.69 31.58 23.09
CA GLY A 442 13.60 32.21 24.02
C GLY A 442 15.08 31.87 23.72
N LYS A 443 15.99 32.44 24.52
CA LYS A 443 17.44 32.31 24.32
C LYS A 443 18.05 31.14 25.11
N SER A 444 17.24 30.25 25.66
CA SER A 444 17.69 29.09 26.42
C SER A 444 17.85 27.87 25.51
N SER A 445 18.75 26.95 25.86
CA SER A 445 18.83 25.65 25.18
C SER A 445 17.61 24.76 25.42
N SER A 446 16.74 25.15 26.36
CA SER A 446 15.48 24.46 26.66
C SER A 446 14.26 25.12 26.00
N SER A 447 14.44 26.21 25.25
CA SER A 447 13.34 26.90 24.58
C SER A 447 12.85 26.04 23.42
N ALA A 448 11.55 25.74 23.38
CA ALA A 448 10.97 24.81 22.42
C ALA A 448 9.48 25.07 22.19
N ILE A 449 9.00 24.59 21.04
CA ILE A 449 7.59 24.36 20.76
C ILE A 449 7.43 22.92 20.31
N ALA A 450 6.33 22.28 20.71
CA ALA A 450 5.97 20.94 20.27
C ALA A 450 4.48 20.89 19.97
N MET A 451 4.07 20.06 19.01
CA MET A 451 2.65 19.81 18.80
C MET A 451 2.09 19.06 20.02
N ALA A 452 0.98 19.53 20.57
CA ALA A 452 0.27 18.87 21.67
C ALA A 452 -0.72 17.79 21.15
N GLU A 453 -0.89 17.73 19.83
CA GLU A 453 -1.79 16.83 19.13
C GLU A 453 -1.03 16.00 18.09
N ASP A 454 -1.45 14.75 17.92
CA ASP A 454 -0.86 13.85 16.93
C ASP A 454 -1.35 14.23 15.52
N VAL A 455 -0.45 14.17 14.55
CA VAL A 455 -0.82 14.18 13.13
C VAL A 455 -1.32 12.79 12.74
N GLU A 456 -2.62 12.67 12.44
CA GLU A 456 -3.21 11.40 11.99
C GLU A 456 -2.58 10.95 10.67
N GLY A 457 -1.95 9.77 10.67
CA GLY A 457 -1.19 9.25 9.52
C GLY A 457 0.27 9.72 9.44
N GLY A 458 0.70 10.64 10.31
CA GLY A 458 2.05 11.20 10.31
C GLY A 458 2.32 12.18 9.17
N THR A 459 3.54 12.69 9.08
CA THR A 459 4.01 13.49 7.93
C THR A 459 5.31 12.93 7.37
N SER A 460 5.50 13.05 6.06
CA SER A 460 6.73 12.65 5.37
C SER A 460 7.70 13.81 5.14
N ALA A 461 7.26 15.05 5.39
CA ALA A 461 8.07 16.25 5.29
C ALA A 461 7.60 17.32 6.28
N PHE A 462 8.54 18.13 6.77
CA PHE A 462 8.24 19.30 7.59
C PHE A 462 9.07 20.49 7.09
N ALA A 463 8.44 21.65 6.99
CA ALA A 463 9.07 22.89 6.57
C ALA A 463 8.56 24.03 7.46
N PHE A 464 9.42 25.01 7.73
CA PHE A 464 9.06 26.21 8.45
C PHE A 464 9.90 27.38 7.94
N TRP A 465 9.30 28.57 7.93
CA TRP A 465 10.05 29.81 7.75
C TRP A 465 10.66 30.21 9.09
N ALA A 466 11.95 30.50 9.09
CA ALA A 466 12.66 31.01 10.26
C ALA A 466 13.71 32.02 9.85
N ALA A 467 13.98 32.96 10.76
CA ALA A 467 15.06 33.93 10.63
C ALA A 467 15.50 34.39 12.02
N SER A 468 16.76 34.80 12.14
CA SER A 468 17.30 35.34 13.39
C SER A 468 16.65 36.69 13.72
N TYR A 469 16.35 36.93 15.00
CA TYR A 469 15.74 38.19 15.41
C TYR A 469 16.75 39.34 15.37
N GLY A 470 16.59 40.25 14.40
CA GLY A 470 17.33 41.50 14.33
C GLY A 470 18.84 41.30 14.16
N SER A 471 19.61 41.53 15.22
CA SER A 471 21.08 41.40 15.24
C SER A 471 21.56 40.23 16.10
N ASP A 472 20.67 39.32 16.49
CA ASP A 472 21.06 38.12 17.22
C ASP A 472 21.92 37.21 16.32
N SER A 473 22.83 36.46 16.95
CA SER A 473 23.65 35.46 16.26
C SER A 473 22.81 34.27 15.81
N ASP A 474 23.32 33.51 14.84
CA ASP A 474 22.73 32.27 14.35
C ASP A 474 22.15 31.40 15.48
N ALA A 475 20.90 30.98 15.30
CA ALA A 475 20.22 30.06 16.21
C ALA A 475 20.36 28.63 15.71
N LYS A 476 20.76 27.70 16.60
CA LYS A 476 20.77 26.26 16.30
C LYS A 476 19.50 25.64 16.82
N LEU A 477 18.71 25.06 15.93
CA LEU A 477 17.48 24.34 16.22
C LEU A 477 17.70 22.85 16.02
N GLN A 478 17.23 22.05 16.98
CA GLN A 478 17.12 20.61 16.81
C GLN A 478 15.67 20.26 16.52
N VAL A 479 15.43 19.49 15.47
CA VAL A 479 14.10 18.99 15.14
C VAL A 479 14.03 17.54 15.60
N GLU A 480 12.97 17.22 16.33
CA GLU A 480 12.69 15.89 16.83
C GLU A 480 11.28 15.47 16.42
N TYR A 481 11.03 14.16 16.36
CA TYR A 481 9.70 13.61 16.15
C TYR A 481 9.40 12.52 17.19
N SER A 482 8.11 12.30 17.45
CA SER A 482 7.62 11.24 18.31
C SER A 482 6.61 10.37 17.54
N ILE A 483 6.67 9.05 17.77
CA ILE A 483 5.72 8.08 17.22
C ILE A 483 4.88 7.41 18.33
N ASP A 484 5.03 7.86 19.58
CA ASP A 484 4.43 7.28 20.78
C ASP A 484 3.77 8.36 21.66
N ARG A 485 3.23 9.39 21.00
CA ARG A 485 2.48 10.50 21.63
C ARG A 485 3.30 11.33 22.62
N GLY A 486 4.53 11.64 22.24
CA GLY A 486 5.45 12.47 23.03
C GLY A 486 6.08 11.74 24.22
N SER A 487 5.92 10.41 24.33
CA SER A 487 6.55 9.62 25.40
C SER A 487 8.06 9.46 25.18
N SER A 488 8.48 9.39 23.93
CA SER A 488 9.87 9.45 23.50
C SER A 488 10.02 10.28 22.22
N TRP A 489 11.20 10.87 22.06
CA TRP A 489 11.56 11.75 20.96
C TRP A 489 12.81 11.24 20.25
N SER A 490 12.78 11.28 18.92
CA SER A 490 13.88 10.90 18.04
C SER A 490 14.37 12.12 17.27
N VAL A 491 15.68 12.36 17.29
CA VAL A 491 16.29 13.48 16.56
C VAL A 491 16.20 13.24 15.06
N LEU A 492 15.60 14.20 14.34
CA LEU A 492 15.57 14.25 12.89
C LEU A 492 16.81 14.94 12.32
N GLY A 493 17.28 16.00 12.97
CA GLY A 493 18.48 16.72 12.60
C GLY A 493 18.64 18.07 13.30
N ASP A 494 19.80 18.68 13.10
CA ASP A 494 20.11 20.03 13.59
C ASP A 494 20.16 21.02 12.40
N PHE A 495 19.60 22.20 12.59
CA PHE A 495 19.49 23.26 11.59
C PHE A 495 19.99 24.58 12.16
N THR A 496 20.68 25.35 11.34
CA THR A 496 21.13 26.69 11.72
C THR A 496 20.26 27.72 11.01
N VAL A 497 19.58 28.54 11.79
CA VAL A 497 18.85 29.71 11.30
C VAL A 497 19.81 30.89 11.39
N THR A 498 20.12 31.48 10.25
CA THR A 498 21.03 32.64 10.11
C THR A 498 20.25 33.93 10.07
#